data_AF-A0A354ENI8-F1
#
_entry.id   AF-A0A354ENI8-F1
#
_cell.length_a   1.000
_cell.length_b   1.000
_cell.length_c   1.000
_cell.angle_alpha   90.00
_cell.angle_beta   90.00
_cell.angle_gamma   90.00
#
_symmetry.space_group_name_H-M   'P 1'
#
loop_
_entity.id
_entity.type
_entity.pdbx_description
1 polymer ?
#
loop_
_entity_poly.entity_id
_entity_poly.type
_entity_poly.pdbx_seq_one_letter_code
_entity_poly.pdbx_strand_id
1 'polypeptide(L)'
;MILTCPACATSYFIRDDAVGPEGRKVRCQSCGEVWRATPDEPLELTLTPEAAPSAPVASASSPEPEPEAASLAETPAPELPRAFRARAERQKKLRRAAAHGVVWAGLAAVFFGLIAAAFVFRVQIVQ
;
A
#
# COMPACT_ATOMS: atom_id res chain seq x y z
N MET A 1 11.18 3.65 -14.08
CA MET A 1 10.76 4.17 -12.75
C MET A 1 9.90 3.15 -11.98
N ILE A 2 9.76 3.32 -10.66
CA ILE A 2 8.85 2.52 -9.83
C ILE A 2 7.71 3.40 -9.30
N LEU A 3 6.47 2.94 -9.41
CA LEU A 3 5.31 3.60 -8.82
C LEU A 3 4.81 2.81 -7.62
N THR A 4 4.59 3.49 -6.49
CA THR A 4 4.01 2.88 -5.30
C THR A 4 2.57 3.36 -5.12
N CYS A 5 1.62 2.44 -5.07
CA CYS A 5 0.23 2.79 -4.84
C CYS A 5 0.03 3.32 -3.41
N PRO A 6 -0.58 4.51 -3.22
CA PRO A 6 -0.75 5.10 -1.89
C PRO A 6 -1.74 4.32 -1.00
N ALA A 7 -2.69 3.61 -1.60
CA ALA A 7 -3.71 2.86 -0.85
C ALA A 7 -3.24 1.48 -0.41
N CYS A 8 -2.30 0.85 -1.14
CA CYS A 8 -1.91 -0.53 -0.88
C CYS A 8 -0.41 -0.79 -0.73
N ALA A 9 0.44 0.23 -0.91
CA ALA A 9 1.89 0.10 -0.92
C ALA A 9 2.41 -0.99 -1.87
N THR A 10 1.65 -1.32 -2.93
CA THR A 10 2.12 -2.20 -4.00
C THR A 10 2.96 -1.38 -4.96
N SER A 11 4.15 -1.91 -5.26
CA SER A 11 5.11 -1.30 -6.17
C SER A 11 4.96 -1.88 -7.58
N TYR A 12 5.02 -1.02 -8.61
CA TYR A 12 4.93 -1.40 -10.02
C TYR A 12 6.14 -0.85 -10.78
N PHE A 13 6.79 -1.71 -11.56
CA PHE A 13 7.86 -1.28 -12.47
C PHE A 13 7.25 -0.85 -13.80
N ILE A 14 7.60 0.37 -14.23
CA ILE A 14 7.17 0.92 -15.51
C ILE A 14 8.35 1.59 -16.21
N ARG A 15 8.26 1.69 -17.54
CA ARG A 15 9.21 2.45 -18.34
C ARG A 15 9.10 3.94 -18.03
N ASP A 16 10.20 4.66 -18.16
CA ASP A 16 10.25 6.08 -17.80
C ASP A 16 9.41 6.97 -18.73
N ASP A 17 9.19 6.54 -19.97
CA ASP A 17 8.31 7.19 -20.94
C ASP A 17 6.81 6.94 -20.70
N ALA A 18 6.44 6.02 -19.80
CA ALA A 18 5.06 5.70 -19.51
C ALA A 18 4.35 6.75 -18.65
N VAL A 19 5.10 7.53 -17.86
CA VAL A 19 4.59 8.68 -17.10
C VAL A 19 5.40 9.86 -17.60
N GLY A 20 4.87 10.55 -18.61
CA GLY A 20 5.52 11.72 -19.18
C GLY A 20 5.74 12.85 -18.16
N PRO A 21 6.44 13.92 -18.54
CA PRO A 21 6.85 15.00 -17.63
C PRO A 21 5.66 15.68 -16.92
N GLU A 22 4.52 15.78 -17.59
CA GLU A 22 3.26 16.33 -17.05
C GLU A 22 2.55 15.41 -16.03
N GLY A 23 3.09 14.21 -15.79
CA GLY A 23 2.44 13.16 -15.02
C GLY A 23 1.26 12.49 -15.77
N ARG A 24 0.79 11.36 -15.23
CA ARG A 24 -0.30 10.56 -15.82
C ARG A 24 -1.22 9.99 -14.74
N LYS A 25 -2.52 9.89 -15.04
CA LYS A 25 -3.49 9.18 -14.19
C LYS A 25 -3.30 7.68 -14.36
N VAL A 26 -3.06 6.97 -13.26
CA VAL A 26 -2.81 5.51 -13.23
C VAL A 26 -3.78 4.82 -12.29
N ARG A 27 -4.06 3.54 -12.55
CA ARG A 27 -4.96 2.71 -11.74
C ARG A 27 -4.20 1.52 -11.16
N CYS A 28 -4.36 1.27 -9.87
CA CYS A 28 -3.76 0.12 -9.19
C CYS A 28 -4.47 -1.17 -9.61
N GLN A 29 -3.74 -2.17 -10.08
CA GLN A 29 -4.30 -3.50 -10.38
C GLN A 29 -4.72 -4.27 -9.10
N SER A 30 -4.05 -4.00 -7.98
CA SER A 30 -4.23 -4.71 -6.71
C SER A 30 -5.38 -4.19 -5.84
N CYS A 31 -5.70 -2.89 -5.89
CA CYS A 31 -6.79 -2.31 -5.11
C CYS A 31 -7.79 -1.48 -5.91
N GLY A 32 -7.44 -1.06 -7.14
CA GLY A 32 -8.31 -0.24 -7.98
C GLY A 32 -8.21 1.27 -7.75
N GLU A 33 -7.41 1.71 -6.76
CA GLU A 33 -7.16 3.13 -6.48
C GLU A 33 -6.62 3.85 -7.72
N VAL A 34 -7.10 5.07 -7.96
CA VAL A 34 -6.72 5.87 -9.13
C VAL A 34 -6.03 7.14 -8.66
N TRP A 35 -4.75 7.29 -8.96
CA TRP A 35 -3.96 8.47 -8.58
C TRP A 35 -3.21 9.04 -9.78
N ARG A 36 -2.72 10.27 -9.64
CA ARG A 36 -1.83 10.89 -10.63
C ARG A 36 -0.40 10.60 -10.22
N ALA A 37 0.33 9.87 -11.07
CA ALA A 37 1.76 9.67 -10.93
C ALA A 37 2.50 10.84 -11.59
N THR A 38 3.44 11.44 -10.88
CA THR A 38 4.37 12.47 -11.39
C THR A 38 5.78 11.90 -11.27
N PRO A 39 6.65 12.08 -12.27
CA PRO A 39 8.06 11.75 -12.09
C PRO A 39 8.65 12.69 -11.03
N ASP A 40 9.36 12.14 -10.04
CA ASP A 40 10.10 12.96 -9.08
C ASP A 40 11.21 13.69 -9.84
N GLU A 41 11.19 15.01 -9.83
CA GLU A 41 12.23 15.85 -10.40
C GLU A 41 13.54 15.53 -9.65
N PRO A 42 14.67 15.29 -10.35
CA PRO A 42 15.93 15.03 -9.68
C PRO A 42 16.30 16.26 -8.85
N LEU A 43 16.29 16.12 -7.53
CA LEU A 43 16.86 17.09 -6.60
C LEU A 43 18.31 17.33 -7.01
N GLU A 44 18.58 18.43 -7.70
CA GLU A 44 19.94 18.93 -7.90
C GLU A 44 20.48 19.32 -6.52
N LEU A 45 21.22 18.42 -5.90
CA LEU A 45 22.10 18.76 -4.79
C LEU A 45 23.24 19.62 -5.35
N THR A 46 23.03 20.93 -5.42
CA THR A 46 24.11 21.89 -5.60
C THR A 46 24.98 21.84 -4.34
N LEU A 47 25.98 20.97 -4.35
CA LEU A 47 27.08 20.99 -3.39
C LEU A 47 27.86 22.29 -3.64
N THR A 48 27.50 23.36 -2.95
CA THR A 48 28.38 24.54 -2.83
C THR A 48 29.62 24.09 -2.04
N PRO A 49 30.83 24.13 -2.64
CA PRO A 49 32.06 23.90 -1.90
C PRO A 49 32.55 25.26 -1.40
N GLU A 50 32.20 25.63 -0.16
CA GLU A 50 32.88 26.75 0.51
C GLU A 50 34.21 26.22 1.07
N ALA A 51 35.29 26.62 0.44
CA ALA A 51 36.65 26.24 0.78
C ALA A 51 37.32 27.25 1.73
N ALA A 52 37.68 26.74 2.93
CA ALA A 52 38.93 26.95 3.69
C ALA A 52 39.20 28.31 4.40
N PRO A 53 40.23 28.48 5.28
CA PRO A 53 41.14 27.52 5.95
C PRO A 53 41.44 27.79 7.46
N SER A 54 42.12 26.85 8.16
CA SER A 54 43.31 27.04 9.04
C SER A 54 43.33 26.13 10.30
N ALA A 55 44.37 25.32 10.44
CA ALA A 55 44.78 24.55 11.64
C ALA A 55 45.86 25.34 12.46
N PRO A 56 46.53 24.87 13.55
CA PRO A 56 46.53 23.55 14.22
C PRO A 56 46.71 23.54 15.80
N VAL A 57 46.87 22.32 16.37
CA VAL A 57 47.49 21.83 17.65
C VAL A 57 46.82 22.01 19.03
N ALA A 58 46.49 20.89 19.72
CA ALA A 58 47.26 20.30 20.85
C ALA A 58 46.44 19.37 21.80
N SER A 59 46.76 18.07 21.77
CA SER A 59 46.97 17.11 22.88
C SER A 59 46.13 17.15 24.18
N ALA A 60 45.43 16.04 24.52
CA ALA A 60 45.70 15.22 25.74
C ALA A 60 44.65 14.08 25.97
N SER A 61 45.20 12.88 26.20
CA SER A 61 44.70 11.59 26.73
C SER A 61 43.30 11.42 27.31
N SER A 62 42.63 10.30 26.98
CA SER A 62 42.46 9.12 27.87
C SER A 62 41.62 8.02 27.17
N PRO A 63 41.93 6.72 27.30
CA PRO A 63 41.17 5.64 26.68
C PRO A 63 39.95 5.29 27.55
N GLU A 64 38.74 5.52 27.02
CA GLU A 64 37.50 4.99 27.58
C GLU A 64 37.19 3.67 26.85
N PRO A 65 37.05 2.54 27.56
CA PRO A 65 36.76 1.24 26.94
C PRO A 65 35.32 1.24 26.39
N GLU A 66 35.17 1.05 25.08
CA GLU A 66 33.90 0.69 24.44
C GLU A 66 33.45 -0.70 24.90
N PRO A 67 32.21 -0.87 25.39
CA PRO A 67 31.57 -2.17 25.37
C PRO A 67 30.15 -2.01 24.84
N GLU A 68 29.95 -1.56 23.59
CA GLU A 68 28.58 -1.52 23.04
C GLU A 68 28.49 -1.60 21.52
N ALA A 69 29.37 -2.38 20.90
CA ALA A 69 29.24 -2.76 19.49
C ALA A 69 28.41 -4.06 19.26
N ALA A 70 27.64 -4.50 20.25
CA ALA A 70 26.97 -5.82 20.22
C ALA A 70 25.45 -5.82 20.53
N SER A 71 24.75 -4.68 20.43
CA SER A 71 23.28 -4.64 20.66
C SER A 71 22.45 -4.13 19.48
N LEU A 72 23.06 -3.73 18.36
CA LEU A 72 22.34 -3.25 17.17
C LEU A 72 22.04 -4.35 16.13
N ALA A 73 22.51 -5.58 16.35
CA ALA A 73 22.26 -6.70 15.44
C ALA A 73 20.94 -7.44 15.72
N GLU A 74 20.27 -7.17 16.85
CA GLU A 74 19.08 -7.90 17.29
C GLU A 74 17.84 -7.01 17.41
N THR A 75 17.65 -6.11 16.43
CA THR A 75 16.31 -5.54 16.22
C THR A 75 15.64 -6.32 15.09
N PRO A 76 14.50 -6.99 15.32
CA PRO A 76 13.70 -7.61 14.25
C PRO A 76 13.01 -6.53 13.40
N ALA A 77 13.79 -5.73 12.69
CA ALA A 77 13.31 -4.78 11.69
C ALA A 77 13.36 -5.49 10.33
N PRO A 78 12.31 -6.27 9.95
CA PRO A 78 11.20 -5.69 9.16
C PRO A 78 9.85 -6.47 9.24
N GLU A 79 9.51 -7.11 10.37
CA GLU A 79 8.31 -7.99 10.46
C GLU A 79 6.99 -7.21 10.61
N LEU A 80 7.02 -6.03 11.25
CA LEU A 80 5.84 -5.17 11.42
C LEU A 80 5.21 -4.76 10.08
N PRO A 81 5.96 -4.22 9.09
CA PRO A 81 5.42 -3.88 7.78
C PRO A 81 4.72 -5.06 7.07
N ARG A 82 5.21 -6.30 7.24
CA ARG A 82 4.66 -7.49 6.56
C ARG A 82 3.34 -7.94 7.17
N ALA A 83 3.22 -7.94 8.49
CA ALA A 83 1.97 -8.32 9.17
C ALA A 83 0.82 -7.36 8.82
N PHE A 84 1.08 -6.06 8.76
CA PHE A 84 0.08 -5.07 8.34
C PHE A 84 -0.29 -5.23 6.86
N ARG A 85 0.70 -5.45 5.99
CA ARG A 85 0.46 -5.75 4.56
C ARG A 85 -0.35 -7.04 4.38
N ALA A 86 -0.05 -8.11 5.12
CA ALA A 86 -0.77 -9.37 5.05
C ALA A 86 -2.24 -9.23 5.46
N ARG A 87 -2.53 -8.47 6.52
CA ARG A 87 -3.91 -8.15 6.96
C ARG A 87 -4.65 -7.30 5.92
N ALA A 88 -3.98 -6.29 5.36
CA ALA A 88 -4.54 -5.45 4.30
C ALA A 88 -4.84 -6.26 3.03
N GLU A 89 -3.94 -7.16 2.63
CA GLU A 89 -4.16 -8.08 1.50
C GLU A 89 -5.32 -9.05 1.75
N ARG A 90 -5.44 -9.61 2.96
CA ARG A 90 -6.56 -10.50 3.32
C ARG A 90 -7.90 -9.77 3.26
N GLN A 91 -7.99 -8.55 3.78
CA GLN A 91 -9.21 -7.74 3.67
C GLN A 91 -9.56 -7.41 2.22
N LYS A 92 -8.58 -7.08 1.36
CA LYS A 92 -8.82 -6.79 -0.06
C LYS A 92 -9.35 -8.01 -0.82
N LYS A 93 -8.78 -9.19 -0.58
CA LYS A 93 -9.26 -10.45 -1.17
C LYS A 93 -10.70 -10.74 -0.78
N LEU A 94 -11.03 -10.56 0.50
CA LEU A 94 -12.40 -10.75 1.00
C LEU A 94 -13.37 -9.73 0.39
N ARG A 95 -13.00 -8.45 0.27
CA ARG A 95 -13.84 -7.42 -0.38
C ARG A 95 -14.14 -7.74 -1.86
N ARG A 96 -13.14 -8.21 -2.61
CA ARG A 96 -13.32 -8.60 -4.02
C ARG A 96 -14.21 -9.84 -4.18
N ALA A 97 -14.05 -10.84 -3.31
CA ALA A 97 -14.88 -12.03 -3.32
C ALA A 97 -16.33 -11.73 -2.88
N ALA A 98 -16.52 -10.83 -1.91
CA ALA A 98 -17.84 -10.49 -1.36
C ALA A 98 -18.75 -9.76 -2.36
N ALA A 99 -18.21 -8.98 -3.30
CA ALA A 99 -19.02 -8.19 -4.23
C ALA A 99 -19.97 -9.05 -5.08
N HIS A 100 -19.50 -10.20 -5.56
CA HIS A 100 -20.35 -11.13 -6.31
C HIS A 100 -21.32 -11.88 -5.38
N GLY A 101 -20.85 -12.26 -4.19
CA GLY A 101 -21.69 -12.95 -3.20
C GLY A 101 -22.91 -12.14 -2.79
N VAL A 102 -22.77 -10.82 -2.59
CA VAL A 102 -23.90 -9.93 -2.21
C VAL A 102 -24.93 -9.85 -3.32
N VAL A 103 -24.51 -9.73 -4.59
CA VAL A 103 -25.41 -9.64 -5.73
C VAL A 103 -26.22 -10.93 -5.90
N TRP A 104 -25.55 -12.09 -5.89
CA TRP A 104 -26.23 -13.39 -6.02
C TRP A 104 -27.12 -13.71 -4.82
N ALA A 105 -26.71 -13.35 -3.60
CA ALA A 105 -27.53 -13.51 -2.40
C ALA A 105 -28.81 -12.66 -2.46
N GLY A 106 -28.71 -11.39 -2.89
CA GLY A 106 -29.87 -10.53 -3.08
C GLY A 106 -30.84 -11.08 -4.13
N LEU A 107 -30.31 -11.55 -5.26
CA LEU A 107 -31.13 -12.09 -6.35
C LEU A 107 -31.84 -13.40 -5.95
N ALA A 108 -31.15 -14.28 -5.22
CA ALA A 108 -31.75 -15.48 -4.64
C ALA A 108 -32.84 -15.13 -3.61
N ALA A 109 -32.59 -14.17 -2.72
CA ALA A 109 -33.57 -13.74 -1.72
C ALA A 109 -34.86 -13.21 -2.37
N VAL A 110 -34.76 -12.38 -3.42
CA VAL A 110 -35.92 -11.89 -4.18
C VAL A 110 -36.67 -13.06 -4.82
N PHE A 111 -35.96 -13.99 -5.47
CA PHE A 111 -36.57 -15.15 -6.11
C PHE A 111 -37.35 -16.03 -5.13
N PHE A 112 -36.73 -16.38 -3.99
CA PHE A 112 -37.40 -17.16 -2.95
C PHE A 112 -38.57 -16.39 -2.31
N GLY A 113 -38.45 -15.07 -2.14
CA GLY A 113 -39.54 -14.22 -1.67
C GLY A 113 -40.75 -14.23 -2.61
N LEU A 114 -40.53 -14.17 -3.92
CA LEU A 114 -41.60 -14.25 -4.92
C LEU A 114 -42.28 -15.63 -4.92
N ILE A 115 -41.51 -16.72 -4.78
CA ILE A 115 -42.08 -18.08 -4.69
C ILE A 115 -42.93 -18.23 -3.42
N ALA A 116 -42.43 -17.78 -2.27
CA ALA A 116 -43.15 -17.84 -1.00
C ALA A 116 -44.45 -17.03 -1.08
N ALA A 117 -44.40 -15.81 -1.64
CA ALA A 117 -45.58 -15.00 -1.87
C ALA A 117 -46.60 -15.72 -2.77
N ALA A 118 -46.16 -16.25 -3.91
CA ALA A 118 -47.03 -16.99 -4.83
C ALA A 118 -47.70 -18.19 -4.16
N PHE A 119 -46.99 -18.91 -3.28
CA PHE A 119 -47.54 -20.04 -2.54
C PHE A 119 -48.62 -19.60 -1.53
N VAL A 120 -48.36 -18.54 -0.76
CA VAL A 120 -49.32 -17.97 0.20
C VAL A 120 -50.58 -17.46 -0.51
N PHE A 121 -50.42 -16.70 -1.59
CA PHE A 121 -51.56 -16.21 -2.38
C PHE A 121 -52.33 -17.35 -3.06
N ARG A 122 -51.64 -18.39 -3.56
CA ARG A 122 -52.32 -19.59 -4.09
C ARG A 122 -53.17 -20.29 -3.03
N VAL A 123 -52.66 -20.44 -1.81
CA VAL A 123 -53.40 -21.07 -0.71
C VAL A 123 -54.65 -20.27 -0.38
N GLN A 124 -54.57 -18.93 -0.36
CA GLN A 124 -55.71 -18.04 -0.10
C GLN A 124 -56.79 -18.07 -1.19
N ILE A 125 -56.43 -18.35 -2.46
CA ILE A 125 -57.39 -18.39 -3.59
C ILE A 125 -58.17 -19.72 -3.66
N VAL A 126 -57.62 -20.79 -3.09
CA VAL A 126 -58.18 -22.17 -3.21
C VAL A 126 -59.10 -22.55 -2.04
N GLN A 127 -59.15 -21.75 -0.97
CA GLN A 127 -60.13 -21.88 0.13
C GLN A 127 -61.37 -21.04 -0.12
#